data_AF-A0AAV5AXK0-F1
#
_entry.id   AF-A0AAV5AXK0-F1
#
_cell.length_a   1.000
_cell.length_b   1.000
_cell.length_c   1.000
_cell.angle_alpha   90.00
_cell.angle_beta   90.00
_cell.angle_gamma   90.00
#
_symmetry.space_group_name_H-M   'P 1'
#
loop_
_entity.id
_entity.type
_entity.pdbx_description
1 polymer ?
#
loop_
_entity_poly.entity_id
_entity_poly.type
_entity_poly.pdbx_seq_one_letter_code
_entity_poly.pdbx_strand_id
1 'polypeptide(L)'
;MDKELVLIENSLLKCDKGSLLGILKVTSQNFVKVNEFLQATEKDCNPNENITPFGICSITQKPCVLNLLQWQHTFNFHLVNNMASLTEKSKIPCALGGMITPEIIPQNFYYIGTGEDSIQKEQEEQTILTKPILNRFFLTDLQGNEIEKGEIGQWIYLVIEGENIKGKTTDIDLSDKDLDFEYNGEYLTDDILKGYTFYGNKDQLLLKIIAPKNDTEI
;
A
#
# COMPACT_ATOMS: atom_id res chain seq x y z
N MET A 1 17.07 3.94 -16.13
CA MET A 1 17.44 2.95 -15.11
C MET A 1 16.33 1.93 -15.12
N ASP A 2 16.64 0.69 -15.50
CA ASP A 2 15.64 -0.38 -15.61
C ASP A 2 15.24 -0.79 -14.20
N LYS A 3 14.08 -0.32 -13.78
CA LYS A 3 13.46 -0.71 -12.52
C LYS A 3 12.73 -2.04 -12.76
N GLU A 4 13.14 -3.14 -12.10
CA GLU A 4 12.50 -4.47 -12.22
C GLU A 4 11.62 -4.81 -11.02
N LEU A 5 10.43 -5.33 -11.28
CA LEU A 5 9.45 -5.75 -10.29
C LEU A 5 9.86 -7.05 -9.58
N VAL A 6 10.18 -7.02 -8.29
CA VAL A 6 10.51 -8.25 -7.54
C VAL A 6 9.29 -9.10 -7.20
N LEU A 7 9.46 -10.42 -7.24
CA LEU A 7 8.46 -11.35 -6.73
C LEU A 7 8.63 -11.56 -5.22
N ILE A 8 7.50 -11.60 -4.53
CA ILE A 8 7.39 -11.80 -3.08
C ILE A 8 6.44 -12.97 -2.78
N GLU A 9 6.40 -13.39 -1.53
CA GLU A 9 5.36 -14.29 -0.99
C GLU A 9 3.96 -13.89 -1.47
N ASN A 10 3.16 -14.87 -1.86
CA ASN A 10 1.84 -14.74 -2.47
C ASN A 10 1.79 -14.12 -3.89
N SER A 11 2.93 -13.93 -4.57
CA SER A 11 2.92 -13.50 -5.97
C SER A 11 2.14 -14.50 -6.84
N LEU A 12 1.31 -13.97 -7.73
CA LEU A 12 0.53 -14.79 -8.65
C LEU A 12 1.37 -15.22 -9.83
N LEU A 13 1.26 -16.49 -10.20
CA LEU A 13 1.91 -17.09 -11.35
C LEU A 13 0.84 -17.60 -12.32
N LYS A 14 1.11 -17.54 -13.61
CA LYS A 14 0.31 -18.19 -14.64
C LYS A 14 1.14 -19.21 -15.40
N CYS A 15 0.54 -20.33 -15.75
CA CYS A 15 1.07 -21.24 -16.76
C CYS A 15 0.31 -21.02 -18.06
N ASP A 16 1.01 -20.84 -19.19
CA ASP A 16 0.38 -20.64 -20.51
C ASP A 16 -0.41 -21.88 -21.02
N LYS A 17 -0.31 -23.01 -20.32
CA LYS A 17 -1.07 -24.25 -20.56
C LYS A 17 -2.00 -24.62 -19.41
N GLY A 18 -2.05 -23.82 -18.35
CA GLY A 18 -2.92 -24.04 -17.18
C GLY A 18 -4.24 -23.31 -17.32
N SER A 19 -5.26 -23.77 -16.59
CA SER A 19 -6.58 -23.15 -16.55
C SER A 19 -6.79 -22.21 -15.36
N LEU A 20 -5.88 -22.22 -14.37
CA LEU A 20 -5.95 -21.40 -13.16
C LEU A 20 -4.60 -20.76 -12.85
N LEU A 21 -4.61 -19.71 -12.02
CA LEU A 21 -3.40 -19.11 -11.46
C LEU A 21 -2.81 -19.98 -10.35
N GLY A 22 -1.50 -19.97 -10.26
CA GLY A 22 -0.73 -20.49 -9.13
C GLY A 22 -0.30 -19.37 -8.19
N ILE A 23 0.14 -19.75 -6.99
CA ILE A 23 0.65 -18.85 -5.96
C ILE A 23 2.09 -19.25 -5.65
N LEU A 24 2.97 -18.26 -5.53
CA LEU A 24 4.35 -18.42 -5.10
C LEU A 24 4.44 -18.34 -3.57
N LYS A 25 5.00 -19.37 -2.95
CA LYS A 25 5.37 -19.42 -1.54
C LYS A 25 6.88 -19.37 -1.39
N VAL A 26 7.36 -18.51 -0.50
CA VAL A 26 8.79 -18.32 -0.28
C VAL A 26 9.24 -19.14 0.92
N THR A 27 10.12 -20.11 0.67
CA THR A 27 10.72 -20.97 1.71
C THR A 27 12.25 -20.94 1.69
N SER A 28 12.85 -20.34 0.65
CA SER A 28 14.30 -20.21 0.48
C SER A 28 14.98 -19.39 1.59
N GLN A 29 14.25 -18.49 2.25
CA GLN A 29 14.76 -17.56 3.26
C GLN A 29 13.62 -17.08 4.18
N ASN A 30 13.96 -16.45 5.31
CA ASN A 30 13.00 -16.01 6.33
C ASN A 30 13.23 -14.59 6.88
N PHE A 31 14.08 -13.78 6.24
CA PHE A 31 14.57 -12.51 6.79
C PHE A 31 14.50 -11.33 5.83
N VAL A 32 14.71 -11.51 4.52
CA VAL A 32 14.57 -10.41 3.54
C VAL A 32 13.10 -10.24 3.22
N LYS A 33 12.56 -9.08 3.58
CA LYS A 33 11.18 -8.73 3.33
C LYS A 33 11.08 -7.49 2.45
N VAL A 34 10.10 -7.50 1.55
CA VAL A 34 9.62 -6.34 0.80
C VAL A 34 8.15 -6.20 1.17
N ASN A 35 7.79 -5.07 1.80
CA ASN A 35 6.44 -4.81 2.34
C ASN A 35 5.89 -5.94 3.22
N GLU A 36 6.67 -6.35 4.22
CA GLU A 36 6.35 -7.44 5.16
C GLU A 36 6.31 -8.86 4.57
N PHE A 37 6.40 -9.02 3.26
CA PHE A 37 6.43 -10.31 2.57
C PHE A 37 7.84 -10.74 2.21
N LEU A 38 8.12 -12.04 2.32
CA LEU A 38 9.43 -12.59 1.99
C LEU A 38 9.73 -12.42 0.49
N GLN A 39 10.90 -11.88 0.16
CA GLN A 39 11.37 -11.80 -1.22
C GLN A 39 11.73 -13.18 -1.76
N ALA A 40 11.23 -13.50 -2.96
CA ALA A 40 11.44 -14.80 -3.59
C ALA A 40 12.80 -14.90 -4.31
N THR A 41 13.34 -16.10 -4.33
CA THR A 41 14.61 -16.41 -4.98
C THR A 41 14.48 -17.59 -5.93
N GLU A 42 15.50 -17.82 -6.73
CA GLU A 42 15.58 -18.95 -7.66
C GLU A 42 15.46 -20.34 -7.00
N LYS A 43 15.54 -20.44 -5.67
CA LYS A 43 15.33 -21.68 -4.93
C LYS A 43 13.86 -21.95 -4.60
N ASP A 44 12.98 -20.97 -4.77
CA ASP A 44 11.54 -21.14 -4.57
C ASP A 44 10.90 -21.79 -5.82
N CYS A 45 11.24 -23.05 -6.08
CA CYS A 45 10.83 -23.79 -7.28
C CYS A 45 10.22 -25.18 -7.01
N ASN A 46 10.13 -25.61 -5.74
CA ASN A 46 9.65 -26.95 -5.41
C ASN A 46 8.14 -27.11 -5.72
N PRO A 47 7.75 -28.12 -6.52
CA PRO A 47 6.34 -28.41 -6.80
C PRO A 47 5.50 -28.63 -5.54
N ASN A 48 4.33 -28.00 -5.45
CA ASN A 48 3.38 -28.08 -4.32
C ASN A 48 3.91 -27.57 -2.97
N GLU A 49 5.14 -27.09 -2.92
CA GLU A 49 5.72 -26.40 -1.76
C GLU A 49 5.83 -24.91 -2.04
N ASN A 50 6.57 -24.55 -3.10
CA ASN A 50 6.74 -23.15 -3.52
C ASN A 50 5.70 -22.72 -4.55
N ILE A 51 5.22 -23.62 -5.40
CA ILE A 51 4.33 -23.29 -6.50
C ILE A 51 3.13 -24.22 -6.47
N THR A 52 1.93 -23.64 -6.48
CA THR A 52 0.68 -24.42 -6.55
C THR A 52 0.33 -24.81 -8.01
N PRO A 53 -0.39 -25.93 -8.22
CA PRO A 53 -0.79 -26.37 -9.57
C PRO A 53 -1.75 -25.41 -10.29
N PHE A 54 -1.66 -25.37 -11.62
CA PHE A 54 -2.37 -24.41 -12.48
C PHE A 54 -3.72 -24.93 -13.02
N GLY A 55 -4.49 -25.68 -12.22
CA GLY A 55 -5.79 -26.23 -12.66
C GLY A 55 -5.67 -27.36 -13.68
N ILE A 56 -6.41 -27.32 -14.78
CA ILE A 56 -6.35 -28.31 -15.87
C ILE A 56 -5.24 -27.93 -16.85
N CYS A 57 -4.39 -28.89 -17.20
CA CYS A 57 -3.33 -28.72 -18.19
C CYS A 57 -3.84 -29.02 -19.60
N SER A 58 -3.68 -28.09 -20.54
CA SER A 58 -4.10 -28.24 -21.94
C SER A 58 -3.24 -29.22 -22.75
N ILE A 59 -2.08 -29.64 -22.24
CA ILE A 59 -1.23 -30.65 -22.90
C ILE A 59 -1.68 -32.07 -22.52
N THR A 60 -1.97 -32.29 -21.23
CA THR A 60 -2.32 -33.63 -20.72
C THR A 60 -3.83 -33.85 -20.61
N GLN A 61 -4.63 -32.79 -20.72
CA GLN A 61 -6.08 -32.77 -20.50
C GLN A 61 -6.50 -33.28 -19.11
N LYS A 62 -5.61 -33.16 -18.12
CA LYS A 62 -5.79 -33.65 -16.73
C LYS A 62 -5.45 -32.54 -15.72
N PRO A 63 -5.82 -32.70 -14.44
CA PRO A 63 -5.29 -31.84 -13.39
C PRO A 63 -3.77 -31.72 -13.46
N CYS A 64 -3.27 -30.50 -13.32
CA CYS A 64 -1.87 -30.16 -13.44
C CYS A 64 -1.06 -30.93 -12.40
N VAL A 65 -0.12 -31.74 -12.89
CA VAL A 65 0.96 -32.30 -12.07
C VAL A 65 2.22 -31.52 -12.44
N LEU A 66 2.71 -30.74 -11.48
CA LEU A 66 3.85 -29.87 -11.68
C LEU A 66 5.13 -30.68 -11.94
N ASN A 67 5.76 -30.39 -13.08
CA ASN A 67 7.07 -30.93 -13.45
C ASN A 67 7.97 -29.77 -13.86
N LEU A 68 8.40 -29.02 -12.85
CA LEU A 68 9.09 -27.74 -13.01
C LEU A 68 10.59 -27.96 -13.20
N LEU A 69 11.18 -27.19 -14.12
CA LEU A 69 12.63 -27.10 -14.27
C LEU A 69 13.18 -26.01 -13.33
N GLN A 70 14.22 -25.30 -13.75
CA GLN A 70 14.79 -24.20 -12.99
C GLN A 70 14.26 -22.84 -13.47
N TRP A 71 14.26 -21.86 -12.57
CA TRP A 71 14.02 -20.48 -12.91
C TRP A 71 15.04 -19.97 -13.95
N GLN A 72 14.55 -19.15 -14.85
CA GLN A 72 15.32 -18.45 -15.88
C GLN A 72 15.05 -16.96 -15.76
N HIS A 73 15.98 -16.15 -16.29
CA HIS A 73 15.91 -14.68 -16.21
C HIS A 73 15.80 -14.21 -14.75
N THR A 74 16.65 -14.79 -13.90
CA THR A 74 16.81 -14.40 -12.50
C THR A 74 17.69 -13.17 -12.41
N PHE A 75 17.52 -12.39 -11.35
CA PHE A 75 18.25 -11.14 -11.15
C PHE A 75 19.45 -11.35 -10.22
N ASN A 76 20.64 -11.37 -10.82
CA ASN A 76 21.89 -11.69 -10.12
C ASN A 76 22.59 -10.48 -9.50
N PHE A 77 22.12 -9.25 -9.77
CA PHE A 77 22.73 -8.04 -9.20
C PHE A 77 22.31 -7.80 -7.74
N HIS A 78 21.15 -8.34 -7.35
CA HIS A 78 20.68 -8.35 -5.98
C HIS A 78 20.46 -9.80 -5.52
N LEU A 79 21.38 -10.28 -4.70
CA LEU A 79 21.34 -11.64 -4.15
C LEU A 79 20.77 -11.63 -2.74
N VAL A 80 19.83 -12.52 -2.47
CA VAL A 80 19.36 -12.81 -1.11
C VAL A 80 20.08 -14.06 -0.64
N ASN A 81 20.98 -13.95 0.32
CA ASN A 81 21.79 -15.08 0.81
C ASN A 81 22.50 -15.87 -0.33
N ASN A 82 23.12 -15.15 -1.26
CA ASN A 82 23.75 -15.71 -2.49
C ASN A 82 22.79 -16.41 -3.47
N MET A 83 21.47 -16.21 -3.32
CA MET A 83 20.46 -16.73 -4.25
C MET A 83 19.93 -15.58 -5.11
N ALA A 84 19.81 -15.82 -6.41
CA ALA A 84 19.31 -14.82 -7.36
C ALA A 84 17.85 -14.48 -7.06
N SER A 85 17.51 -13.18 -7.11
CA SER A 85 16.14 -12.72 -6.88
C SER A 85 15.25 -13.04 -8.09
N LEU A 86 13.97 -13.29 -7.84
CA LEU A 86 12.97 -13.41 -8.90
C LEU A 86 12.31 -12.06 -9.20
N THR A 87 12.06 -11.79 -10.47
CA THR A 87 11.40 -10.57 -10.95
C THR A 87 10.25 -10.89 -11.90
N GLU A 88 9.53 -9.87 -12.38
CA GLU A 88 8.48 -9.99 -13.41
C GLU A 88 8.97 -10.60 -14.71
N LYS A 89 10.29 -10.54 -14.96
CA LYS A 89 10.93 -11.14 -16.13
C LYS A 89 11.29 -12.60 -15.92
N SER A 90 11.31 -13.06 -14.68
CA SER A 90 11.63 -14.44 -14.34
C SER A 90 10.56 -15.39 -14.87
N LYS A 91 11.00 -16.58 -15.29
CA LYS A 91 10.11 -17.61 -15.83
C LYS A 91 10.62 -18.99 -15.45
N ILE A 92 9.71 -19.95 -15.26
CA ILE A 92 10.06 -21.33 -14.97
C ILE A 92 9.41 -22.26 -16.01
N PRO A 93 10.20 -22.99 -16.81
CA PRO A 93 9.64 -23.95 -17.76
C PRO A 93 9.09 -25.19 -17.03
N CYS A 94 7.99 -25.72 -17.54
CA CYS A 94 7.49 -27.05 -17.20
C CYS A 94 8.00 -28.05 -18.25
N ALA A 95 8.50 -29.21 -17.81
CA ALA A 95 9.02 -30.25 -18.69
C ALA A 95 7.96 -30.83 -19.66
N LEU A 96 6.67 -30.63 -19.37
CA LEU A 96 5.58 -30.99 -20.27
C LEU A 96 5.41 -30.02 -21.45
N GLY A 97 6.05 -28.85 -21.42
CA GLY A 97 6.01 -27.84 -22.49
C GLY A 97 5.25 -26.55 -22.16
N GLY A 98 4.81 -26.36 -20.91
CA GLY A 98 4.26 -25.09 -20.44
C GLY A 98 5.33 -24.12 -19.96
N MET A 99 5.04 -22.83 -20.00
CA MET A 99 5.86 -21.76 -19.44
C MET A 99 5.08 -21.07 -18.32
N ILE A 100 5.70 -21.02 -17.14
CA ILE A 100 5.15 -20.31 -16.00
C ILE A 100 5.81 -18.94 -15.91
N THR A 101 5.01 -17.88 -15.85
CA THR A 101 5.46 -16.51 -15.67
C THR A 101 4.66 -15.81 -14.58
N PRO A 102 5.19 -14.74 -13.97
CA PRO A 102 4.42 -13.87 -13.09
C PRO A 102 3.18 -13.32 -13.78
N GLU A 103 2.06 -13.30 -13.06
CA GLU A 103 0.86 -12.58 -13.44
C GLU A 103 0.84 -11.25 -12.68
N ILE A 104 1.27 -10.18 -13.36
CA ILE A 104 1.39 -8.87 -12.74
C ILE A 104 0.03 -8.19 -12.74
N ILE A 105 -0.64 -8.20 -11.59
CA ILE A 105 -1.86 -7.44 -11.39
C ILE A 105 -1.45 -5.99 -11.07
N PRO A 106 -2.01 -4.96 -11.74
CA PRO A 106 -1.57 -3.56 -11.64
C PRO A 106 -1.64 -2.90 -10.25
N GLN A 107 -2.04 -3.63 -9.21
CA GLN A 107 -2.32 -3.07 -7.89
C GLN A 107 -1.14 -3.09 -6.92
N ASN A 108 0.06 -3.54 -7.31
CA ASN A 108 1.27 -3.42 -6.48
C ASN A 108 2.54 -3.67 -7.33
N PHE A 109 3.30 -2.63 -7.66
CA PHE A 109 4.61 -2.75 -8.33
C PHE A 109 5.74 -2.30 -7.36
N TYR A 110 6.86 -3.04 -7.28
CA TYR A 110 8.02 -2.82 -6.40
C TYR A 110 9.35 -3.05 -7.11
N TYR A 111 10.28 -2.10 -7.08
CA TYR A 111 11.49 -2.16 -7.87
C TYR A 111 12.75 -2.48 -7.06
N ILE A 112 13.76 -3.10 -7.67
CA ILE A 112 15.15 -3.13 -7.15
C ILE A 112 16.09 -2.34 -8.07
N GLY A 113 16.79 -1.35 -7.53
CA GLY A 113 17.78 -0.54 -8.25
C GLY A 113 19.19 -1.15 -8.23
N THR A 114 19.89 -1.15 -9.37
CA THR A 114 21.31 -1.53 -9.43
C THR A 114 22.22 -0.33 -9.17
N GLY A 115 22.73 -0.17 -7.94
CA GLY A 115 23.85 0.73 -7.64
C GLY A 115 23.80 1.31 -6.23
N GLU A 116 24.93 1.30 -5.52
CA GLU A 116 25.08 1.71 -4.10
C GLU A 116 24.67 3.16 -3.78
N ASP A 117 24.32 3.98 -4.77
CA ASP A 117 23.69 5.31 -4.61
C ASP A 117 22.15 5.27 -4.41
N SER A 118 21.49 4.10 -4.57
CA SER A 118 20.02 4.01 -4.57
C SER A 118 19.38 4.00 -3.18
N ILE A 119 20.07 3.56 -2.12
CA ILE A 119 19.48 3.42 -0.78
C ILE A 119 19.04 4.78 -0.20
N GLN A 120 19.76 5.87 -0.47
CA GLN A 120 19.37 7.21 0.00
C GLN A 120 18.19 7.79 -0.80
N LYS A 121 18.14 7.56 -2.11
CA LYS A 121 17.06 8.05 -2.97
C LYS A 121 15.76 7.27 -2.79
N GLU A 122 15.84 5.97 -2.54
CA GLU A 122 14.69 5.08 -2.34
C GLU A 122 14.08 5.23 -0.94
N GLN A 123 14.92 5.48 0.09
CA GLN A 123 14.44 5.98 1.37
C GLN A 123 13.78 7.35 1.21
N GLU A 124 14.34 8.30 0.46
CA GLU A 124 13.66 9.58 0.19
C GLU A 124 12.33 9.39 -0.56
N GLU A 125 12.27 8.58 -1.61
CA GLU A 125 11.07 8.38 -2.45
C GLU A 125 9.97 7.57 -1.72
N GLN A 126 10.33 6.56 -0.92
CA GLN A 126 9.39 5.87 -0.02
C GLN A 126 8.98 6.75 1.16
N THR A 127 9.88 7.57 1.70
CA THR A 127 9.53 8.58 2.71
C THR A 127 8.58 9.62 2.11
N ILE A 128 8.68 9.94 0.82
CA ILE A 128 7.75 10.82 0.10
C ILE A 128 6.38 10.13 -0.12
N LEU A 129 6.35 8.85 -0.51
CA LEU A 129 5.09 8.14 -0.82
C LEU A 129 4.32 7.71 0.44
N THR A 130 5.03 7.35 1.51
CA THR A 130 4.44 7.07 2.84
C THR A 130 4.37 8.32 3.71
N LYS A 131 4.78 9.48 3.18
CA LYS A 131 4.64 10.74 3.88
C LYS A 131 3.16 10.92 4.19
N PRO A 132 2.79 11.27 5.43
CA PRO A 132 1.44 11.71 5.70
C PRO A 132 1.17 12.97 4.89
N ILE A 133 0.21 12.90 3.98
CA ILE A 133 -0.25 14.04 3.18
C ILE A 133 -1.67 14.35 3.62
N LEU A 134 -1.87 15.53 4.21
CA LEU A 134 -3.20 16.07 4.42
C LEU A 134 -3.65 16.70 3.10
N ASN A 135 -4.62 16.09 2.43
CA ASN A 135 -5.08 16.54 1.12
C ASN A 135 -6.01 17.75 1.26
N ARG A 136 -6.99 17.65 2.16
CA ARG A 136 -7.92 18.72 2.47
C ARG A 136 -8.70 18.44 3.76
N PHE A 137 -9.29 19.49 4.30
CA PHE A 137 -10.39 19.40 5.25
C PHE A 137 -11.45 20.42 4.87
N PHE A 138 -12.71 20.10 5.15
CA PHE A 138 -13.87 20.92 4.78
C PHE A 138 -15.04 20.61 5.70
N LEU A 139 -15.99 21.53 5.75
CA LEU A 139 -17.19 21.42 6.58
C LEU A 139 -18.34 20.84 5.77
N THR A 140 -19.15 19.98 6.40
CA THR A 140 -20.38 19.47 5.81
C THR A 140 -21.54 19.56 6.78
N ASP A 141 -22.76 19.64 6.26
CA ASP A 141 -23.97 19.40 7.06
C ASP A 141 -24.04 17.93 7.54
N LEU A 142 -25.03 17.61 8.37
CA LEU A 142 -25.21 16.23 8.87
C LEU A 142 -25.66 15.24 7.78
N GLN A 143 -26.01 15.72 6.59
CA GLN A 143 -26.35 14.90 5.43
C GLN A 143 -25.12 14.65 4.54
N GLY A 144 -23.98 15.29 4.83
CA GLY A 144 -22.72 15.16 4.11
C GLY A 144 -22.55 16.12 2.93
N ASN A 145 -23.41 17.14 2.81
CA ASN A 145 -23.23 18.19 1.80
C ASN A 145 -22.20 19.21 2.29
N GLU A 146 -21.22 19.56 1.46
CA GLU A 146 -20.20 20.57 1.77
C GLU A 146 -20.84 21.96 1.93
N ILE A 147 -20.45 22.68 2.98
CA ILE A 147 -20.99 24.00 3.32
C ILE A 147 -19.84 25.00 3.53
N GLU A 148 -20.04 26.24 3.06
CA GLU A 148 -19.08 27.33 3.26
C GLU A 148 -19.31 28.08 4.58
N LYS A 149 -20.57 28.13 5.05
CA LYS A 149 -20.97 28.80 6.28
C LYS A 149 -22.09 28.01 6.96
N GLY A 150 -22.12 28.06 8.28
CA GLY A 150 -23.23 27.53 9.07
C GLY A 150 -23.76 28.55 10.07
N GLU A 151 -24.80 28.16 10.79
CA GLU A 151 -25.48 29.00 11.77
C GLU A 151 -24.97 28.70 13.19
N ILE A 152 -24.94 29.72 14.06
CA ILE A 152 -24.58 29.53 15.48
C ILE A 152 -25.53 28.51 16.12
N GLY A 153 -24.95 27.50 16.78
CA GLY A 153 -25.66 26.39 17.39
C GLY A 153 -25.87 25.18 16.47
N GLN A 154 -25.53 25.29 15.18
CA GLN A 154 -25.62 24.19 14.22
C GLN A 154 -24.54 23.13 14.48
N TRP A 155 -24.93 21.86 14.36
CA TRP A 155 -24.01 20.73 14.33
C TRP A 155 -23.59 20.42 12.90
N ILE A 156 -22.29 20.22 12.69
CA ILE A 156 -21.67 19.99 11.38
C ILE A 156 -20.61 18.89 11.49
N TYR A 157 -20.20 18.32 10.36
CA TYR A 157 -19.00 17.50 10.32
C TYR A 157 -17.81 18.28 9.75
N LEU A 158 -16.71 18.28 10.48
CA LEU A 158 -15.39 18.49 9.88
C LEU A 158 -14.96 17.18 9.23
N VAL A 159 -14.84 17.19 7.91
CA VAL A 159 -14.34 16.06 7.14
C VAL A 159 -12.88 16.29 6.83
N ILE A 160 -12.03 15.32 7.17
CA ILE A 160 -10.59 15.37 6.92
C ILE A 160 -10.23 14.25 5.98
N GLU A 161 -9.53 14.58 4.89
CA GLU A 161 -9.11 13.62 3.87
C GLU A 161 -7.59 13.73 3.67
N GLY A 162 -6.91 12.60 3.65
CA GLY A 162 -5.48 12.53 3.39
C GLY A 162 -5.01 11.14 3.02
N GLU A 163 -3.71 11.03 2.80
CA GLU A 163 -3.03 9.80 2.42
C GLU A 163 -2.00 9.45 3.48
N ASN A 164 -2.02 8.20 3.95
CA ASN A 164 -1.11 7.69 4.98
C ASN A 164 -1.13 8.47 6.31
N ILE A 165 -2.25 9.12 6.63
CA ILE A 165 -2.40 9.93 7.86
C ILE A 165 -2.87 9.13 9.06
N LYS A 166 -3.41 7.91 8.87
CA LYS A 166 -3.91 7.06 9.95
C LYS A 166 -2.87 6.87 11.07
N GLY A 167 -3.29 7.11 12.31
CA GLY A 167 -2.47 6.99 13.52
C GLY A 167 -1.47 8.12 13.72
N LYS A 168 -1.44 9.13 12.85
CA LYS A 168 -0.64 10.35 13.03
C LYS A 168 -1.43 11.38 13.84
N THR A 169 -0.68 12.29 14.45
CA THR A 169 -1.22 13.35 15.31
C THR A 169 -0.79 14.71 14.77
N THR A 170 -1.72 15.65 14.65
CA THR A 170 -1.42 17.04 14.27
C THR A 170 -2.42 17.99 14.89
N ASP A 171 -2.02 19.26 14.96
CA ASP A 171 -2.95 20.36 15.19
C ASP A 171 -3.66 20.66 13.87
N ILE A 172 -4.99 20.87 13.92
CA ILE A 172 -5.81 21.25 12.78
C ILE A 172 -6.31 22.65 13.04
N ASP A 173 -5.82 23.60 12.26
CA ASP A 173 -6.22 24.99 12.29
C ASP A 173 -7.49 25.18 11.45
N LEU A 174 -8.59 25.51 12.12
CA LEU A 174 -9.89 25.78 11.52
C LEU A 174 -10.19 27.29 11.44
N SER A 175 -9.19 28.15 11.65
CA SER A 175 -9.33 29.62 11.69
C SER A 175 -10.09 30.13 10.47
N ASP A 176 -11.39 30.35 10.64
CA ASP A 176 -12.23 31.16 9.77
C ASP A 176 -12.49 32.46 10.52
N LYS A 177 -12.42 33.60 9.83
CA LYS A 177 -12.46 34.92 10.48
C LYS A 177 -13.80 35.27 11.13
N ASP A 178 -14.81 34.40 10.99
CA ASP A 178 -16.20 34.68 11.36
C ASP A 178 -16.84 33.66 12.35
N LEU A 179 -16.21 32.50 12.62
CA LEU A 179 -16.88 31.38 13.33
C LEU A 179 -15.93 30.60 14.27
N ASP A 180 -16.37 30.42 15.52
CA ASP A 180 -15.70 29.56 16.50
C ASP A 180 -16.35 28.16 16.55
N PHE A 181 -15.60 27.15 17.00
CA PHE A 181 -16.08 25.76 17.09
C PHE A 181 -15.95 25.13 18.49
N GLU A 182 -16.91 24.28 18.84
CA GLU A 182 -16.89 23.40 20.01
C GLU A 182 -16.72 21.93 19.57
N TYR A 183 -15.78 21.22 20.18
CA TYR A 183 -15.54 19.80 19.99
C TYR A 183 -15.61 19.07 21.33
N ASN A 184 -16.48 18.04 21.43
CA ASN A 184 -16.68 17.26 22.66
C ASN A 184 -16.98 18.08 23.93
N GLY A 185 -17.64 19.24 23.79
CA GLY A 185 -17.96 20.12 24.91
C GLY A 185 -16.85 21.12 25.28
N GLU A 186 -15.70 21.07 24.59
CA GLU A 186 -14.60 22.01 24.77
C GLU A 186 -14.51 22.98 23.59
N TYR A 187 -14.22 24.24 23.91
CA TYR A 187 -14.00 25.29 22.93
C TYR A 187 -12.64 25.06 22.25
N LEU A 188 -12.60 25.10 20.92
CA LEU A 188 -11.34 25.16 20.20
C LEU A 188 -10.77 26.56 20.36
N THR A 189 -9.66 26.68 21.09
CA THR A 189 -8.98 27.97 21.31
C THR A 189 -8.24 28.33 20.03
N ASP A 190 -8.42 29.57 19.53
CA ASP A 190 -7.90 30.04 18.24
C ASP A 190 -8.35 29.18 17.05
N ASP A 191 -9.50 28.49 17.17
CA ASP A 191 -9.99 27.51 16.19
C ASP A 191 -9.04 26.34 15.89
N ILE A 192 -8.07 26.09 16.77
CA ILE A 192 -7.12 24.99 16.61
C ILE A 192 -7.58 23.76 17.39
N LEU A 193 -7.87 22.68 16.67
CA LEU A 193 -7.99 21.35 17.25
C LEU A 193 -6.59 20.77 17.50
N LYS A 194 -6.14 20.86 18.75
CA LYS A 194 -4.79 20.43 19.15
C LYS A 194 -4.68 18.91 19.27
N GLY A 195 -3.60 18.36 18.74
CA GLY A 195 -3.19 16.97 18.96
C GLY A 195 -4.21 15.92 18.51
N TYR A 196 -4.97 16.19 17.45
CA TYR A 196 -5.93 15.22 16.92
C TYR A 196 -5.22 14.02 16.30
N THR A 197 -5.61 12.81 16.67
CA THR A 197 -5.06 11.56 16.11
C THR A 197 -6.02 10.97 15.08
N PHE A 198 -5.56 10.81 13.84
CA PHE A 198 -6.40 10.31 12.75
C PHE A 198 -6.70 8.81 12.91
N TYR A 199 -7.98 8.42 12.80
CA TYR A 199 -8.41 7.02 12.89
C TYR A 199 -8.37 6.30 11.53
N GLY A 200 -8.44 7.06 10.44
CA GLY A 200 -8.32 6.60 9.07
C GLY A 200 -7.60 7.61 8.18
N ASN A 201 -7.61 7.32 6.87
CA ASN A 201 -7.22 8.29 5.83
C ASN A 201 -8.37 9.26 5.50
N LYS A 202 -9.55 8.98 6.04
CA LYS A 202 -10.71 9.86 6.05
C LYS A 202 -11.35 9.80 7.43
N ASP A 203 -11.43 10.95 8.07
CA ASP A 203 -12.05 11.12 9.38
C ASP A 203 -13.22 12.12 9.29
N GLN A 204 -14.20 11.94 10.15
CA GLN A 204 -15.32 12.86 10.30
C GLN A 204 -15.53 13.16 11.79
N LEU A 205 -15.40 14.43 12.15
CA LEU A 205 -15.58 14.90 13.52
C LEU A 205 -16.85 15.72 13.60
N LEU A 206 -17.68 15.43 14.59
CA LEU A 206 -18.87 16.22 14.87
C LEU A 206 -18.45 17.48 15.66
N LEU A 207 -18.68 18.66 15.07
CA LEU A 207 -18.42 19.96 15.68
C LEU A 207 -19.74 20.71 15.85
N LYS A 208 -19.75 21.66 16.79
CA LYS A 208 -20.84 22.61 16.95
C LYS A 208 -20.33 24.02 16.71
N ILE A 209 -21.02 24.76 15.85
CA ILE A 209 -20.72 26.18 15.59
C ILE A 209 -21.18 26.98 16.79
N ILE A 210 -20.33 27.89 17.26
CA ILE A 210 -20.59 28.76 18.40
C ILE A 210 -20.34 30.22 18.01
N ALA A 211 -20.82 31.15 18.83
CA ALA A 211 -20.61 32.58 18.60
C ALA A 211 -19.11 32.90 18.75
N PRO A 212 -18.53 33.73 17.87
CA PRO A 212 -17.12 34.10 17.95
C PRO A 212 -16.84 34.79 19.28
N LYS A 213 -15.79 34.31 19.96
CA LYS A 213 -15.27 34.94 21.14
C LYS A 213 -14.27 35.98 20.67
N ASN A 214 -14.66 37.26 20.69
CA ASN A 214 -13.67 38.34 20.60
C ASN A 214 -12.58 38.03 21.63
N ASP A 215 -11.34 37.82 21.18
CA ASP A 215 -10.16 37.74 22.03
C ASP A 215 -10.02 39.05 22.79
N THR A 216 -10.76 39.12 23.89
CA THR A 216 -10.69 40.16 24.88
C THR A 216 -9.86 39.52 25.97
N GLU A 217 -8.57 39.84 26.02
CA GLU A 217 -8.00 40.63 27.12
C GLU A 217 -6.45 40.58 27.15
N ILE A 218 -5.89 41.80 27.04
CA ILE A 218 -4.65 42.36 27.63
C ILE A 218 -3.31 42.05 26.94
#